data_AF-A0A536X2F8-F1
#
_entry.id   AF-A0A536X2F8-F1
#
_cell.length_a   1.000
_cell.length_b   1.000
_cell.length_c   1.000
_cell.angle_alpha   90.00
_cell.angle_beta   90.00
_cell.angle_gamma   90.00
#
_symmetry.space_group_name_H-M   'P 1'
#
loop_
_entity.id
_entity.type
_entity.pdbx_description
1 polymer ?
#
loop_
_entity_poly.entity_id
_entity_poly.type
_entity_poly.pdbx_seq_one_letter_code
_entity_poly.pdbx_strand_id
1 'polypeptide(L)'
;MSDPVALLASALHYLPPLVLLWLAFFFGRTLRTGQTPLIERIARQSSPLMPAALCRYTRRLTAVWCVYFVIAAVLTATASTGYAATSLAVWSGTIVLFVGERIIRPWLFPGEAFPGLVRQILDTWSAWRPHR
;
A
#
# COMPACT_ATOMS: atom_id res chain seq x y z
N MET A 1 -7.28 -17.55 38.64
CA MET A 1 -7.02 -16.13 38.31
C MET A 1 -6.05 -16.13 37.15
N SER A 2 -6.51 -15.93 35.93
CA SER A 2 -5.63 -15.77 34.76
C SER A 2 -4.81 -14.49 34.95
N ASP A 3 -3.49 -14.61 34.83
CA ASP A 3 -2.54 -13.52 35.04
C ASP A 3 -2.78 -12.41 33.99
N PRO A 4 -3.09 -11.16 34.39
CA PRO A 4 -3.37 -10.08 33.44
C PRO A 4 -2.19 -9.82 32.49
N VAL A 5 -0.96 -10.11 32.91
CA VAL A 5 0.23 -9.95 32.06
C VAL A 5 0.24 -10.96 30.92
N ALA A 6 -0.20 -12.20 31.16
CA ALA A 6 -0.28 -13.23 30.13
C ALA A 6 -1.36 -12.92 29.08
N LEU A 7 -2.49 -12.33 29.50
CA LEU A 7 -3.53 -11.85 28.58
C LEU A 7 -3.03 -10.69 27.72
N LEU A 8 -2.29 -9.76 28.30
CA LEU A 8 -1.70 -8.62 27.59
C LEU A 8 -0.67 -9.09 26.55
N ALA A 9 0.23 -10.00 26.95
CA ALA A 9 1.24 -10.59 26.06
C ALA A 9 0.58 -11.34 24.88
N SER A 10 -0.47 -12.10 25.15
CA SER A 10 -1.23 -12.81 24.12
C SER A 10 -1.92 -11.83 23.16
N ALA A 11 -2.55 -10.77 23.68
CA ALA A 11 -3.22 -9.76 22.86
C ALA A 11 -2.23 -9.03 21.92
N LEU A 12 -1.05 -8.66 22.44
CA LEU A 12 0.00 -8.03 21.65
C LEU A 12 0.55 -8.95 20.54
N HIS A 13 0.56 -10.26 20.77
CA HIS A 13 1.02 -11.23 19.78
C HIS A 13 0.05 -11.38 18.59
N TYR A 14 -1.27 -11.36 18.83
CA TYR A 14 -2.28 -11.53 17.79
C TYR A 14 -2.68 -10.23 17.08
N LEU A 15 -2.34 -9.06 17.63
CA LEU A 15 -2.64 -7.77 17.01
C LEU A 15 -2.04 -7.62 15.60
N PRO A 16 -0.73 -7.85 15.36
CA PRO A 16 -0.12 -7.70 14.05
C PRO A 16 -0.78 -8.52 12.93
N PRO A 17 -0.98 -9.85 13.06
CA PRO A 17 -1.62 -10.63 12.00
C PRO A 17 -3.07 -10.22 11.77
N LEU A 18 -3.80 -9.82 12.82
CA LEU A 18 -5.18 -9.35 12.69
C LEU A 18 -5.27 -8.03 11.91
N VAL A 19 -4.36 -7.09 12.19
CA VAL A 19 -4.26 -5.82 11.47
C VAL A 19 -3.92 -6.06 9.99
N LEU A 20 -2.96 -6.94 9.70
CA LEU A 20 -2.56 -7.30 8.34
C LEU A 20 -3.72 -7.94 7.54
N LEU A 21 -4.47 -8.86 8.15
CA LEU A 21 -5.67 -9.45 7.53
C LEU A 21 -6.76 -8.41 7.30
N TRP A 22 -6.96 -7.48 8.23
CA TRP A 22 -7.95 -6.42 8.08
C TRP A 22 -7.59 -5.48 6.91
N LEU A 23 -6.31 -5.12 6.78
CA LEU A 23 -5.77 -4.39 5.63
C LEU A 23 -5.97 -5.16 4.32
N ALA A 24 -5.65 -6.46 4.29
CA ALA A 24 -5.85 -7.31 3.13
C ALA A 24 -7.33 -7.35 2.70
N PHE A 25 -8.23 -7.49 3.68
CA PHE A 25 -9.67 -7.49 3.44
C PHE A 25 -10.15 -6.13 2.90
N PHE A 26 -9.71 -5.03 3.52
CA PHE A 26 -10.11 -3.69 3.10
C PHE A 26 -9.65 -3.36 1.69
N PHE A 27 -8.37 -3.62 1.37
CA PHE A 27 -7.83 -3.45 0.02
C PHE A 27 -8.49 -4.40 -0.97
N GLY A 28 -8.67 -5.67 -0.59
CA GLY A 28 -9.30 -6.70 -1.42
C GLY A 28 -10.75 -6.37 -1.76
N ARG A 29 -11.48 -5.71 -0.86
CA ARG A 29 -12.85 -5.27 -1.12
C ARG A 29 -12.91 -4.26 -2.27
N THR A 30 -11.90 -3.41 -2.42
CA THR A 30 -11.79 -2.43 -3.52
C THR A 30 -11.44 -3.07 -4.87
N LEU A 31 -11.04 -4.35 -4.91
CA LEU A 31 -10.80 -5.09 -6.15
C LEU A 31 -12.09 -5.64 -6.78
N ARG A 32 -13.26 -5.51 -6.14
CA ARG A 32 -14.52 -5.98 -6.72
C ARG A 32 -14.84 -5.27 -8.04
N THR A 33 -15.44 -6.01 -8.98
CA THR A 33 -15.85 -5.49 -10.30
C THR A 33 -16.82 -4.32 -10.10
N GLY A 34 -16.53 -3.16 -10.70
CA GLY A 34 -17.31 -1.94 -10.54
C GLY A 34 -16.84 -0.99 -9.41
N GLN A 35 -15.83 -1.37 -8.62
CA GLN A 35 -15.19 -0.48 -7.65
C GLN A 35 -13.82 0.01 -8.14
N THR A 36 -13.47 1.24 -7.75
CA THR A 36 -12.14 1.81 -8.00
C THR A 36 -11.16 1.28 -6.95
N PRO A 37 -10.09 0.57 -7.34
CA PRO A 37 -9.06 0.08 -6.42
C PRO A 37 -8.47 1.24 -5.59
N LEU A 38 -8.11 0.99 -4.33
CA LEU A 38 -7.61 2.04 -3.46
C LEU A 38 -6.38 2.76 -4.03
N ILE A 39 -5.43 2.00 -4.58
CA ILE A 39 -4.22 2.57 -5.21
C ILE A 39 -4.58 3.42 -6.43
N GLU A 40 -5.60 3.03 -7.19
CA GLU A 40 -6.11 3.84 -8.30
C GLU A 40 -6.73 5.15 -7.81
N ARG A 41 -7.50 5.12 -6.71
CA ARG A 41 -8.06 6.34 -6.11
C ARG A 41 -6.96 7.31 -5.67
N ILE A 42 -5.90 6.81 -5.04
CA ILE A 42 -4.74 7.62 -4.63
C ILE A 42 -4.02 8.19 -5.87
N ALA A 43 -3.78 7.34 -6.88
CA ALA A 43 -3.12 7.78 -8.11
C ALA A 43 -3.93 8.84 -8.89
N ARG A 44 -5.26 8.76 -8.90
CA ARG A 44 -6.14 9.75 -9.52
C ARG A 44 -6.09 11.13 -8.85
N GLN A 45 -5.81 11.19 -7.54
CA GLN A 45 -5.62 12.47 -6.86
C GLN A 45 -4.35 13.20 -7.35
N SER A 46 -3.30 12.45 -7.67
CA SER A 46 -2.06 13.02 -8.21
C SER A 46 -2.12 13.24 -9.73
N SER A 47 -2.95 12.49 -10.45
CA SER A 47 -3.11 12.60 -11.91
C SER A 47 -4.56 12.38 -12.32
N PRO A 48 -5.34 13.45 -12.58
CA PRO A 48 -6.77 13.34 -12.88
C PRO A 48 -7.08 12.54 -14.16
N LEU A 49 -6.19 12.62 -15.17
CA LEU A 49 -6.32 11.92 -16.45
C LEU A 49 -5.43 10.67 -16.48
N MET A 50 -5.81 9.64 -15.72
CA MET A 50 -5.09 8.35 -15.77
C MET A 50 -5.48 7.53 -17.01
N PRO A 51 -4.50 7.07 -17.82
CA PRO A 51 -4.75 6.14 -18.92
C PRO A 51 -5.33 4.81 -18.42
N ALA A 52 -6.11 4.13 -19.27
CA ALA A 52 -6.71 2.82 -18.95
C ALA A 52 -5.66 1.74 -18.62
N ALA A 53 -4.46 1.84 -19.19
CA ALA A 53 -3.33 0.95 -18.88
C ALA A 53 -2.84 1.12 -17.43
N LEU A 54 -2.79 2.36 -16.93
CA LEU A 54 -2.38 2.68 -15.58
C LEU A 54 -3.43 2.21 -14.55
N CYS A 55 -4.71 2.27 -14.89
CA CYS A 55 -5.81 1.72 -14.07
C CYS A 55 -5.69 0.18 -13.91
N ARG A 56 -5.37 -0.54 -14.98
CA ARG A 56 -5.13 -2.01 -14.90
C ARG A 56 -3.90 -2.33 -14.05
N TYR A 57 -2.85 -1.51 -14.14
CA TYR A 57 -1.63 -1.66 -13.35
C TYR A 57 -1.90 -1.46 -11.86
N THR A 58 -2.56 -0.37 -11.46
CA THR A 58 -2.88 -0.10 -10.04
C THR A 58 -3.81 -1.17 -9.46
N ARG A 59 -4.71 -1.74 -10.25
CA ARG A 59 -5.53 -2.90 -9.85
C ARG A 59 -4.68 -4.14 -9.57
N ARG A 60 -3.73 -4.49 -10.46
CA ARG A 60 -2.79 -5.60 -10.24
C ARG A 60 -1.91 -5.36 -9.01
N LEU A 61 -1.42 -4.14 -8.85
CA LEU A 61 -0.62 -3.75 -7.70
C LEU A 61 -1.40 -3.90 -6.39
N THR A 62 -2.68 -3.49 -6.38
CA THR A 62 -3.57 -3.68 -5.22
C THR A 62 -3.72 -5.17 -4.89
N ALA A 63 -3.82 -6.04 -5.89
CA ALA A 63 -3.86 -7.49 -5.68
C ALA A 63 -2.54 -8.04 -5.11
N VAL A 64 -1.39 -7.58 -5.60
CA VAL A 64 -0.07 -7.94 -5.04
C VAL A 64 0.04 -7.54 -3.57
N TRP A 65 -0.42 -6.33 -3.22
CA TRP A 65 -0.49 -5.88 -1.83
C TRP A 65 -1.38 -6.76 -0.96
N CYS A 66 -2.55 -7.18 -1.47
CA CYS A 66 -3.43 -8.08 -0.74
C CYS A 66 -2.75 -9.44 -0.46
N VAL A 67 -2.12 -10.04 -1.48
CA VAL A 67 -1.40 -11.30 -1.34
C VAL A 67 -0.26 -11.15 -0.33
N TYR A 68 0.50 -10.05 -0.41
CA TYR A 68 1.57 -9.75 0.52
C TYR A 68 1.07 -9.65 1.97
N PHE A 69 -0.01 -8.90 2.21
CA PHE A 69 -0.59 -8.77 3.55
C PHE A 69 -1.06 -10.10 4.12
N VAL A 70 -1.64 -10.98 3.30
CA VAL A 70 -2.03 -12.33 3.73
C VAL A 70 -0.80 -13.17 4.12
N ILE A 71 0.25 -13.16 3.30
CA ILE A 71 1.50 -13.88 3.60
C ILE A 71 2.13 -13.33 4.90
N ALA A 72 2.22 -12.01 5.03
CA ALA A 72 2.75 -11.35 6.22
C ALA A 72 1.92 -11.71 7.48
N ALA A 73 0.60 -11.79 7.38
CA ALA A 73 -0.26 -12.21 8.48
C ALA A 73 0.01 -13.66 8.90
N VAL A 74 0.17 -14.58 7.95
CA VAL A 74 0.49 -15.99 8.25
C VAL A 74 1.87 -16.11 8.91
N LEU A 75 2.87 -15.41 8.38
CA LEU A 75 4.22 -15.41 8.94
C LEU A 75 4.24 -14.87 10.37
N THR A 76 3.57 -13.74 10.60
CA THR A 76 3.49 -13.13 11.94
C THR A 76 2.68 -13.97 12.93
N ALA A 77 1.61 -14.64 12.49
CA ALA A 77 0.81 -15.53 13.34
C ALA A 77 1.53 -16.82 13.75
N THR A 78 2.47 -17.31 12.93
CA THR A 78 3.21 -18.55 13.18
C THR A 78 4.57 -18.34 13.85
N ALA A 79 5.00 -17.08 14.02
CA ALA A 79 6.29 -16.71 14.59
C ALA A 79 6.31 -16.88 16.12
N SER A 80 6.49 -18.11 16.60
CA SER A 80 6.50 -18.43 18.04
C SER A 80 7.76 -17.95 18.78
N THR A 81 8.93 -17.99 18.15
CA THR A 81 10.23 -17.60 18.76
C THR A 81 11.02 -16.56 17.96
N GLY A 82 10.58 -16.25 16.74
CA GLY A 82 11.26 -15.38 15.78
C GLY A 82 10.55 -14.05 15.50
N TYR A 83 9.84 -13.48 16.47
CA TYR A 83 9.02 -12.28 16.24
C TYR A 83 9.83 -11.10 15.68
N ALA A 84 11.03 -10.84 16.21
CA ALA A 84 11.90 -9.77 15.72
C ALA A 84 12.35 -10.00 14.27
N ALA A 85 12.77 -11.22 13.93
CA ALA A 85 13.19 -11.58 12.57
C ALA A 85 12.02 -11.53 11.58
N THR A 86 10.84 -11.99 12.01
CA THR A 86 9.61 -11.96 11.20
C THR A 86 9.15 -10.52 10.97
N SER A 87 9.20 -9.68 12.01
CA SER A 87 8.91 -8.26 11.90
C SER A 87 9.87 -7.60 10.91
N LEU A 88 11.18 -7.81 11.05
CA LEU A 88 12.18 -7.32 10.09
C LEU A 88 11.87 -7.76 8.66
N ALA A 89 11.55 -9.04 8.44
CA ALA A 89 11.19 -9.56 7.12
C ALA A 89 9.94 -8.87 6.53
N VAL A 90 8.90 -8.62 7.33
CA VAL A 90 7.69 -7.89 6.90
C VAL A 90 7.99 -6.40 6.64
N TRP A 91 8.86 -5.78 7.42
CA TRP A 91 9.28 -4.40 7.14
C TRP A 91 10.10 -4.31 5.85
N SER A 92 11.08 -5.20 5.68
CA SER A 92 11.90 -5.29 4.47
C SER A 92 11.06 -5.61 3.23
N GLY A 93 10.12 -6.56 3.31
CA GLY A 93 9.23 -6.89 2.20
C GLY A 93 8.35 -5.71 1.76
N THR A 94 7.86 -4.93 2.72
CA THR A 94 7.10 -3.71 2.45
C THR A 94 7.95 -2.68 1.70
N ILE A 95 9.19 -2.46 2.16
CA ILE A 95 10.14 -1.55 1.49
C ILE A 95 10.45 -2.06 0.07
N VAL A 96 10.70 -3.35 -0.10
CA VAL A 96 10.99 -3.94 -1.41
C VAL A 96 9.82 -3.78 -2.37
N LEU A 97 8.57 -3.94 -1.91
CA LEU A 97 7.40 -3.70 -2.76
C LEU A 97 7.28 -2.24 -3.16
N PHE A 98 7.49 -1.29 -2.25
CA PHE A 98 7.47 0.15 -2.55
C PHE A 98 8.60 0.57 -3.50
N VAL A 99 9.82 0.11 -3.23
CA VAL A 99 11.00 0.42 -4.05
C VAL A 99 10.89 -0.26 -5.42
N GLY A 100 10.47 -1.52 -5.45
CA GLY A 100 10.22 -2.28 -6.66
C GLY A 100 9.16 -1.60 -7.53
N GLU A 101 8.04 -1.16 -6.94
CA GLU A 101 7.04 -0.35 -7.64
C GLU A 101 7.67 0.90 -8.24
N ARG A 102 8.43 1.67 -7.45
CA ARG A 102 9.03 2.93 -7.90
C ARG A 102 10.04 2.74 -9.03
N ILE A 103 10.76 1.63 -9.04
CA ILE A 103 11.72 1.27 -10.09
C ILE A 103 10.99 0.79 -11.34
N ILE A 104 9.95 -0.05 -11.20
CA ILE A 104 9.22 -0.62 -12.34
C ILE A 104 8.36 0.44 -13.04
N ARG A 105 7.82 1.41 -12.31
CA ARG A 105 6.91 2.45 -12.81
C ARG A 105 7.47 3.24 -14.01
N PRO A 106 8.71 3.77 -14.00
CA PRO A 106 9.29 4.45 -15.16
C PRO A 106 9.60 3.51 -16.34
N TRP A 107 9.81 2.21 -16.10
CA TRP A 107 10.01 1.22 -17.16
C TRP A 107 8.70 0.80 -17.83
N LEU A 108 7.59 0.73 -17.07
CA LEU A 108 6.28 0.35 -17.60
C LEU A 108 5.58 1.52 -18.31
N PHE A 109 5.85 2.75 -17.87
CA PHE A 109 5.27 3.97 -18.43
C PHE A 109 6.34 5.00 -18.84
N PRO A 110 7.26 4.66 -19.75
CA PRO A 110 8.34 5.57 -20.15
C PRO A 110 7.84 6.81 -20.92
N GLY A 111 6.61 6.79 -21.45
CA GLY A 111 6.01 7.88 -22.23
C GLY A 111 5.01 8.78 -21.49
N GLU A 112 4.60 8.43 -20.27
CA GLU A 112 3.70 9.25 -19.45
C GLU A 112 4.56 10.07 -18.49
N ALA A 113 5.06 11.21 -18.96
CA ALA A 113 5.80 12.17 -18.16
C ALA A 113 4.86 12.77 -17.11
N PHE A 114 4.79 12.13 -15.93
CA PHE A 114 4.22 12.77 -14.75
C PHE A 114 4.93 14.12 -14.59
N PRO A 115 4.19 15.24 -14.52
CA PRO A 115 4.81 16.53 -14.26
C PRO A 115 5.61 16.38 -12.97
N GLY A 116 6.90 16.71 -13.02
CA GLY A 116 7.75 16.61 -11.84
C GLY A 116 7.10 17.32 -10.66
N LEU A 117 7.32 16.84 -9.44
CA LEU A 117 6.79 17.42 -8.19
C LEU A 117 6.89 18.96 -8.17
N VAL A 118 7.99 19.49 -8.73
CA VAL A 118 8.25 20.92 -8.92
C VAL A 118 7.22 21.60 -9.84
N ARG A 119 6.87 21.02 -11.00
CA ARG A 119 5.84 21.57 -11.90
C ARG A 119 4.45 21.51 -11.27
N GLN A 120 4.16 20.45 -10.52
CA GLN A 120 2.87 20.30 -9.83
C GLN A 120 2.69 21.35 -8.72
N ILE A 121 3.77 21.69 -8.00
CA ILE A 121 3.79 22.78 -7.01
C ILE A 121 3.65 24.15 -7.71
N LEU A 122 4.34 24.36 -8.83
CA LEU A 122 4.28 25.62 -9.58
C LEU A 122 2.89 25.87 -10.18
N ASP A 123 2.22 24.84 -10.70
CA ASP A 123 0.87 24.94 -11.25
C ASP A 123 -0.18 25.20 -10.16
N THR A 124 0.03 24.66 -8.96
CA THR A 124 -0.83 24.98 -7.80
C THR A 124 -0.66 26.44 -7.38
N TRP A 125 0.56 26.95 -7.43
CA TRP A 125 0.86 28.33 -7.05
C TRP A 125 0.36 29.35 -8.08
N SER A 126 0.35 28.99 -9.37
CA SER A 126 -0.18 29.85 -10.44
C SER A 126 -1.70 30.00 -10.38
N ALA A 127 -2.43 28.96 -9.96
CA ALA A 127 -3.88 29.01 -9.75
C ALA A 127 -4.32 29.97 -8.61
N TRP A 128 -3.41 30.27 -7.67
CA TRP A 128 -3.67 31.18 -6.55
C TRP A 128 -3.21 32.61 -6.80
N ARG A 129 -2.61 32.93 -7.96
CA ARG A 129 -2.35 34.32 -8.33
C ARG A 129 -3.67 35.00 -8.71
N PRO A 130 -4.14 36.01 -7.95
CA PRO A 130 -5.29 36.79 -8.36
C PRO A 130 -4.95 37.52 -9.65
N HIS A 131 -5.76 37.35 -10.69
CA HIS A 131 -5.72 38.20 -11.88
C HIS A 131 -6.06 39.63 -11.44
N ARG A 132 -5.04 40.49 -11.37
CA ARG A 132 -5.22 41.95 -11.30
C ARG A 132 -5.16 42.52 -12.70
#